data_AF-A0A6J1J634-F1
#
_entry.id   AF-A0A6J1J634-F1
#
_cell.length_a   1.000
_cell.length_b   1.000
_cell.length_c   1.000
_cell.angle_alpha   90.00
_cell.angle_beta   90.00
_cell.angle_gamma   90.00
#
_symmetry.space_group_name_H-M   'P 1'
#
loop_
_entity.id
_entity.type
_entity.pdbx_description
1 polymer ?
#
loop_
_entity_poly.entity_id
_entity_poly.type
_entity_poly.pdbx_seq_one_letter_code
_entity_poly.pdbx_strand_id
1 'polypeptide(L)'
;MEKKALVVYTVVVFLGLLVIATGFAAEGTKVKLNHVIVVNRTTCKYPKSPAVGLGLVAALSLLLAHITLNVATGCFCCFSAPRSSVSKWRIALICYVISWITFAKAFIMLLTGAALNDQRGEQSYFLGFCYVLRSGFFTVATIVATVSIVLGLAYYILLNSAENEPSVFGNPCIPPQANIAMGQPQFPPPPHRSADPVFVHEDTYMRRQFT
;
A
#
# COMPACT_ATOMS: atom_id res chain seq x y z
N MET A 1 13.83 -0.12 14.05
CA MET A 1 13.06 0.14 12.80
C MET A 1 13.89 -0.05 11.53
N GLU A 2 15.22 -0.05 11.59
CA GLU A 2 16.06 0.14 10.39
C GLU A 2 16.17 -1.06 9.45
N LYS A 3 16.37 -2.29 9.97
CA LYS A 3 16.70 -3.44 9.10
C LYS A 3 15.53 -3.90 8.22
N LYS A 4 14.32 -3.98 8.77
CA LYS A 4 13.12 -4.42 8.01
C LYS A 4 12.73 -3.40 6.94
N ALA A 5 12.76 -2.11 7.29
CA ALA A 5 12.44 -1.04 6.35
C ALA A 5 13.47 -0.93 5.22
N LEU A 6 14.75 -1.11 5.56
CA LEU A 6 15.82 -1.18 4.57
C LEU A 6 15.62 -2.36 3.61
N VAL A 7 15.29 -3.56 4.12
CA VAL A 7 15.03 -4.74 3.28
C VAL A 7 13.87 -4.49 2.32
N VAL A 8 12.74 -3.95 2.79
CA VAL A 8 11.58 -3.63 1.93
C VAL A 8 11.98 -2.62 0.85
N TYR A 9 12.68 -1.55 1.24
CA TYR A 9 13.15 -0.53 0.31
C TYR A 9 14.06 -1.13 -0.78
N THR A 10 15.06 -1.92 -0.38
CA THR A 10 16.00 -2.56 -1.32
C THR A 10 15.28 -3.50 -2.29
N VAL A 11 14.36 -4.34 -1.80
CA VAL A 11 13.58 -5.26 -2.64
C VAL A 11 12.72 -4.50 -3.65
N VAL A 12 11.99 -3.47 -3.20
CA VAL A 12 11.10 -2.69 -4.07
C VAL A 12 11.90 -1.90 -5.11
N VAL A 13 13.03 -1.31 -4.73
CA VAL A 13 13.92 -0.61 -5.68
C VAL A 13 14.48 -1.58 -6.72
N PHE A 14 14.93 -2.76 -6.31
CA PHE A 14 15.41 -3.79 -7.23
C PHE A 14 14.32 -4.21 -8.23
N LEU A 15 13.11 -4.49 -7.75
CA LEU A 15 11.97 -4.82 -8.60
C LEU A 15 11.61 -3.66 -9.53
N GLY A 16 11.67 -2.41 -9.06
CA GLY A 16 11.44 -1.23 -9.89
C GLY A 16 12.48 -1.05 -11.00
N LEU A 17 13.75 -1.34 -10.73
CA LEU A 17 14.79 -1.36 -11.76
C LEU A 17 14.53 -2.45 -12.80
N LEU A 18 14.05 -3.62 -12.39
CA LEU A 18 13.63 -4.68 -13.32
C LEU A 18 12.47 -4.22 -14.20
N VAL A 19 11.45 -3.56 -13.64
CA VAL A 19 10.33 -2.99 -14.43
C VAL A 19 10.85 -2.01 -15.47
N ILE A 20 11.74 -1.09 -15.09
CA ILE A 20 12.30 -0.08 -15.99
C ILE A 20 13.09 -0.76 -17.11
N ALA A 21 14.03 -1.63 -16.77
CA ALA A 21 14.91 -2.29 -17.73
C ALA A 21 14.11 -3.16 -18.70
N THR A 22 13.23 -4.04 -18.17
CA THR A 22 12.45 -4.96 -19.00
C THR A 22 11.35 -4.25 -19.79
N GLY A 23 10.74 -3.20 -19.23
CA GLY A 23 9.73 -2.39 -19.92
C GLY A 23 10.28 -1.62 -21.12
N PHE A 24 11.44 -0.97 -20.97
CA PHE A 24 12.12 -0.33 -22.10
C PHE A 24 12.67 -1.34 -23.11
N ALA A 25 13.21 -2.47 -22.65
CA ALA A 25 13.66 -3.54 -23.53
C ALA A 25 12.47 -4.16 -24.32
N ALA A 26 11.30 -4.28 -23.72
CA ALA A 26 10.08 -4.72 -24.39
C ALA A 26 9.66 -3.75 -25.51
N GLU A 27 9.75 -2.44 -25.28
CA GLU A 27 9.50 -1.45 -26.34
C GLU A 27 10.49 -1.59 -27.50
N GLY A 28 11.79 -1.76 -27.20
CA GLY A 28 12.84 -1.90 -28.21
C GLY A 28 12.70 -3.17 -29.06
N THR A 29 12.14 -4.24 -28.48
CA THR A 29 12.05 -5.56 -29.09
C THR A 29 10.66 -5.93 -29.62
N LYS A 30 9.67 -5.04 -29.47
CA LYS A 30 8.30 -5.28 -29.95
C LYS A 30 8.24 -5.43 -31.47
N VAL A 31 7.20 -6.10 -31.95
CA VAL A 31 6.97 -6.23 -33.39
C VAL A 31 6.70 -4.83 -33.99
N LYS A 32 7.44 -4.49 -35.05
CA LYS A 32 7.24 -3.26 -35.83
C LYS A 32 6.50 -3.60 -37.12
N LEU A 33 5.76 -2.62 -37.67
CA LEU A 33 4.98 -2.78 -38.90
C LEU A 33 5.80 -3.35 -40.06
N ASN A 34 7.07 -2.94 -40.19
CA ASN A 34 7.97 -3.40 -41.26
C ASN A 34 8.38 -4.88 -41.17
N HIS A 35 8.10 -5.56 -40.05
CA HIS A 35 8.43 -6.98 -39.85
C HIS A 35 7.19 -7.89 -40.01
N VAL A 36 6.02 -7.32 -40.29
CA VAL A 36 4.78 -8.09 -40.48
C VAL A 36 4.74 -8.61 -41.91
N ILE A 37 4.63 -9.92 -42.07
CA ILE A 37 4.51 -10.55 -43.39
C ILE A 37 3.02 -10.68 -43.72
N VAL A 38 2.59 -9.96 -44.75
CA VAL A 38 1.23 -10.08 -45.30
C VAL A 38 1.21 -11.27 -46.24
N VAL A 39 0.56 -12.37 -45.84
CA VAL A 39 0.50 -13.61 -46.63
C VAL A 39 -0.65 -13.57 -47.64
N ASN A 40 -1.80 -13.02 -47.25
CA ASN A 40 -2.96 -12.76 -48.13
C ASN A 40 -3.59 -11.42 -47.74
N ARG A 41 -4.63 -10.96 -48.45
CA ARG A 41 -5.48 -9.79 -48.07
C ARG A 41 -6.10 -9.90 -46.66
N THR A 42 -5.92 -11.05 -46.04
CA THR A 42 -6.73 -11.56 -44.95
C THR A 42 -5.88 -12.15 -43.81
N THR A 43 -4.65 -12.58 -44.09
CA THR A 43 -3.81 -13.26 -43.09
C THR A 43 -2.46 -12.56 -42.93
N CYS A 44 -2.17 -12.13 -41.70
CA CYS A 44 -0.89 -11.53 -41.31
C CYS A 44 -0.12 -12.52 -40.44
N LYS A 45 1.16 -12.75 -40.76
CA LYS A 45 2.07 -13.53 -39.92
C LYS A 45 2.93 -12.57 -39.10
N TYR A 46 2.88 -12.73 -37.79
CA TYR A 46 3.69 -11.98 -36.84
C TYR A 46 4.91 -12.81 -36.43
N PRO A 47 6.13 -12.26 -36.50
CA PRO A 47 7.31 -12.94 -36.00
C PRO A 47 7.25 -13.05 -34.48
N LYS A 48 7.85 -14.11 -33.93
CA LYS A 48 8.02 -14.22 -32.47
C LYS A 48 8.84 -13.03 -31.98
N SER A 49 8.33 -12.32 -30.96
CA SER A 49 9.02 -11.20 -30.34
C SER A 49 9.34 -11.51 -28.88
N PRO A 50 10.57 -11.24 -28.41
CA PRO A 50 10.91 -11.38 -26.99
C PRO A 50 10.21 -10.33 -26.11
N ALA A 51 9.54 -9.33 -26.69
CA ALA A 51 8.77 -8.32 -25.96
C ALA A 51 7.64 -8.91 -25.12
N VAL A 52 7.11 -10.08 -25.51
CA VAL A 52 6.10 -10.81 -24.70
C VAL A 52 6.68 -11.20 -23.35
N GLY A 53 7.81 -11.90 -23.37
CA GLY A 53 8.48 -12.35 -22.15
C GLY A 53 8.93 -11.16 -21.29
N LEU A 54 9.54 -10.15 -21.91
CA LEU A 54 9.98 -8.94 -21.22
C LEU A 54 8.80 -8.16 -20.60
N GLY A 55 7.69 -8.03 -21.32
CA GLY A 55 6.47 -7.39 -20.82
C GLY A 55 5.82 -8.14 -19.66
N LEU A 56 5.82 -9.48 -19.70
CA LEU A 56 5.33 -10.31 -18.59
C LEU A 56 6.24 -10.21 -17.37
N VAL A 57 7.56 -10.22 -17.55
CA VAL A 57 8.52 -10.02 -16.45
C VAL A 57 8.35 -8.63 -15.82
N ALA A 58 8.14 -7.59 -16.64
CA ALA A 58 7.83 -6.25 -16.14
C ALA A 58 6.52 -6.23 -15.32
N ALA A 59 5.46 -6.90 -15.81
CA ALA A 59 4.18 -6.96 -15.11
C ALA A 59 4.29 -7.71 -13.77
N LEU A 60 5.00 -8.85 -13.76
CA LEU A 60 5.23 -9.64 -12.55
C LEU A 60 6.09 -8.89 -11.51
N SER A 61 7.17 -8.24 -11.95
CA SER A 61 8.01 -7.44 -11.03
C SER A 61 7.25 -6.26 -10.44
N LEU A 62 6.44 -5.57 -11.24
CA LEU A 62 5.55 -4.50 -10.75
C LEU A 62 4.53 -5.04 -9.73
N LEU A 63 3.91 -6.18 -10.00
CA LEU A 63 2.97 -6.83 -9.08
C LEU A 63 3.64 -7.19 -7.75
N LEU A 64 4.83 -7.79 -7.80
CA LEU A 64 5.59 -8.14 -6.59
C LEU A 64 6.00 -6.90 -5.80
N ALA A 65 6.41 -5.82 -6.47
CA ALA A 65 6.75 -4.56 -5.81
C ALA A 65 5.54 -3.98 -5.08
N HIS A 66 4.38 -3.97 -5.75
CA HIS A 66 3.15 -3.46 -5.18
C HIS A 66 2.65 -4.32 -4.01
N ILE A 67 2.70 -5.65 -4.12
CA ILE A 67 2.36 -6.57 -3.02
C ILE A 67 3.30 -6.35 -1.83
N THR A 68 4.61 -6.26 -2.07
CA THR A 68 5.61 -6.06 -1.01
C THR A 68 5.33 -4.79 -0.22
N LEU A 69 5.02 -3.68 -0.91
CA LEU A 69 4.64 -2.42 -0.28
C LEU A 69 3.37 -2.57 0.58
N ASN A 70 2.31 -3.15 0.03
CA ASN A 70 1.03 -3.31 0.75
C ASN A 70 1.16 -4.26 1.98
N VAL A 71 1.91 -5.35 1.85
CA VAL A 71 2.18 -6.28 2.96
C VAL A 71 3.02 -5.61 4.04
N ALA A 72 4.04 -4.84 3.64
CA ALA A 72 4.91 -4.13 4.58
C ALA A 72 4.18 -3.00 5.32
N THR A 73 3.09 -2.45 4.76
CA THR A 73 2.32 -1.36 5.37
C THR A 73 1.18 -1.84 6.26
N GLY A 74 0.76 -3.10 6.12
CA GLY A 74 -0.30 -3.72 6.94
C GLY A 74 -1.72 -3.25 6.63
N CYS A 75 -2.70 -3.67 7.46
CA CYS A 75 -4.11 -3.24 7.34
C CYS A 75 -4.20 -1.75 7.69
N PHE A 76 -4.83 -0.97 6.81
CA PHE A 76 -5.24 0.42 7.11
C PHE A 76 -6.07 0.54 8.42
N CYS A 77 -6.70 -0.56 8.79
CA CYS A 77 -7.63 -0.80 9.90
C CYS A 77 -6.93 -0.94 11.26
N CYS A 78 -5.70 -1.46 11.26
CA CYS A 78 -4.90 -1.69 12.45
C CYS A 78 -3.87 -0.58 12.67
N PHE A 79 -3.75 0.34 11.70
CA PHE A 79 -2.91 1.51 11.80
C PHE A 79 -3.64 2.52 12.69
N SER A 80 -3.43 2.44 14.01
CA SER A 80 -3.71 3.55 14.90
C SER A 80 -2.99 4.75 14.30
N ALA A 81 -3.74 5.71 13.75
CA ALA A 81 -3.17 6.88 13.11
C ALA A 81 -2.03 7.37 14.01
N PRO A 82 -0.76 7.26 13.58
CA PRO A 82 0.31 7.90 14.31
C PRO A 82 -0.14 9.34 14.45
N ARG A 83 0.18 10.01 15.55
CA ARG A 83 0.02 11.46 15.67
C ARG A 83 0.91 12.23 14.65
N SER A 84 1.14 11.67 13.46
CA SER A 84 1.39 12.42 12.25
C SER A 84 0.37 13.56 12.18
N SER A 85 0.85 14.77 11.89
CA SER A 85 -0.05 15.89 11.63
C SER A 85 -1.09 15.44 10.59
N VAL A 86 -2.34 15.85 10.75
CA VAL A 86 -3.46 15.53 9.83
C VAL A 86 -3.03 15.69 8.35
N SER A 87 -2.11 16.61 8.07
CA SER A 87 -1.46 16.80 6.77
C SER A 87 -0.66 15.58 6.27
N LYS A 88 0.27 15.01 7.06
CA LYS A 88 1.10 13.87 6.64
C LYS A 88 0.27 12.62 6.35
N TRP A 89 -0.74 12.35 7.18
CA TRP A 89 -1.67 11.24 6.96
C TRP A 89 -2.49 11.41 5.68
N ARG A 90 -3.01 12.62 5.43
CA ARG A 90 -3.74 12.93 4.18
C ARG A 90 -2.86 12.75 2.95
N ILE A 91 -1.59 13.20 3.01
CA ILE A 91 -0.62 13.02 1.91
C ILE A 91 -0.38 11.53 1.66
N ALA A 92 -0.15 10.73 2.71
CA ALA A 92 0.05 9.29 2.58
C ALA A 92 -1.16 8.58 1.94
N LEU A 93 -2.38 8.95 2.34
CA LEU A 93 -3.62 8.43 1.75
C LEU A 93 -3.74 8.78 0.26
N ILE A 94 -3.46 10.02 -0.11
CA ILE A 94 -3.49 10.46 -1.51
C ILE A 94 -2.44 9.70 -2.33
N CYS A 95 -1.20 9.58 -1.83
CA CYS A 95 -0.15 8.79 -2.48
C CYS A 95 -0.58 7.32 -2.66
N TYR A 96 -1.19 6.72 -1.64
CA TYR A 96 -1.72 5.35 -1.70
C TYR A 96 -2.77 5.20 -2.81
N VAL A 97 -3.81 6.05 -2.83
CA VAL A 97 -4.87 5.98 -3.85
C VAL A 97 -4.32 6.17 -5.26
N ILE A 98 -3.45 7.16 -5.47
CA ILE A 98 -2.85 7.39 -6.79
C ILE A 98 -1.93 6.22 -7.17
N SER A 99 -1.18 5.63 -6.23
CA SER A 99 -0.32 4.48 -6.50
C SER A 99 -1.11 3.27 -7.01
N TRP A 100 -2.30 3.00 -6.44
CA TRP A 100 -3.19 1.93 -6.86
C TRP A 100 -3.77 2.15 -8.26
N ILE A 101 -4.22 3.38 -8.56
CA ILE A 101 -4.77 3.73 -9.87
C ILE A 101 -3.69 3.59 -10.96
N THR A 102 -2.50 4.14 -10.69
CA THR A 102 -1.37 4.05 -11.62
C THR A 102 -0.86 2.62 -11.77
N PHE A 103 -0.82 1.83 -10.69
CA PHE A 103 -0.50 0.41 -10.71
C PHE A 103 -1.44 -0.36 -11.64
N ALA A 104 -2.76 -0.23 -11.44
CA ALA A 104 -3.75 -0.93 -12.26
C ALA A 104 -3.62 -0.56 -13.74
N LYS A 105 -3.43 0.72 -14.05
CA LYS A 105 -3.21 1.20 -15.42
C LYS A 105 -1.94 0.59 -16.03
N ALA A 106 -0.81 0.70 -15.33
CA ALA A 106 0.46 0.17 -15.82
C ALA A 106 0.44 -1.35 -16.01
N PHE A 107 -0.14 -2.09 -15.06
CA PHE A 107 -0.25 -3.54 -15.11
C PHE A 107 -1.09 -4.00 -16.30
N ILE A 108 -2.26 -3.40 -16.52
CA ILE A 108 -3.11 -3.70 -17.68
C ILE A 108 -2.39 -3.35 -18.99
N MET A 109 -1.68 -2.22 -19.04
CA MET A 109 -0.91 -1.84 -20.24
C MET A 109 0.22 -2.84 -20.52
N LEU A 110 1.00 -3.27 -19.52
CA LEU A 110 2.06 -4.26 -19.72
C LEU A 110 1.50 -5.60 -20.21
N LEU A 111 0.41 -6.10 -19.62
CA LEU A 111 -0.24 -7.33 -20.06
C LEU A 111 -0.85 -7.20 -21.46
N THR A 112 -1.50 -6.08 -21.77
CA THR A 112 -2.05 -5.82 -23.10
C THR A 112 -0.94 -5.75 -24.14
N GLY A 113 0.18 -5.09 -23.82
CA GLY A 113 1.35 -5.03 -24.68
C GLY A 113 1.98 -6.40 -24.91
N ALA A 114 2.03 -7.25 -23.89
CA ALA A 114 2.49 -8.63 -24.01
C ALA A 114 1.51 -9.46 -24.86
N ALA A 115 0.21 -9.40 -24.59
CA ALA A 115 -0.81 -10.14 -25.33
C ALA A 115 -0.88 -9.75 -26.81
N LEU A 116 -0.76 -8.46 -27.13
CA LEU A 116 -0.73 -7.97 -28.51
C LEU A 116 0.56 -8.34 -29.25
N ASN A 117 1.66 -8.63 -28.53
CA ASN A 117 2.89 -9.17 -29.12
C ASN A 117 2.96 -10.71 -29.10
N ASP A 118 2.09 -11.39 -28.33
CA ASP A 118 2.02 -12.86 -28.25
C ASP A 118 1.14 -13.45 -29.34
N GLN A 119 0.60 -12.66 -30.26
CA GLN A 119 -0.27 -13.17 -31.32
C GLN A 119 0.47 -14.18 -32.19
N ARG A 120 0.30 -15.45 -31.80
CA ARG A 120 0.90 -16.66 -32.32
C ARG A 120 0.49 -16.83 -33.77
N GLY A 121 1.29 -16.30 -34.69
CA GLY A 121 1.42 -16.73 -36.08
C GLY A 121 0.18 -16.61 -36.99
N GLU A 122 -1.04 -16.76 -36.48
CA GLU A 122 -2.26 -16.96 -37.23
C GLU A 122 -3.45 -16.59 -36.32
N GLN A 123 -3.89 -15.33 -36.29
CA GLN A 123 -5.33 -15.02 -36.28
C GLN A 123 -5.70 -13.53 -36.38
N SER A 124 -6.69 -13.34 -37.24
CA SER A 124 -7.87 -12.47 -37.15
C SER A 124 -7.71 -10.96 -37.27
N TYR A 125 -7.88 -10.51 -38.52
CA TYR A 125 -8.52 -9.26 -38.96
C TYR A 125 -9.20 -8.45 -37.85
N PHE A 126 -8.77 -7.20 -37.68
CA PHE A 126 -9.63 -6.14 -37.20
C PHE A 126 -9.78 -5.14 -38.34
N LEU A 127 -10.97 -5.03 -38.93
CA LEU A 127 -11.29 -4.08 -40.01
C LEU A 127 -10.45 -4.18 -41.31
N GLY A 128 -9.85 -5.35 -41.62
CA GLY A 128 -9.14 -5.56 -42.89
C GLY A 128 -7.69 -5.05 -42.94
N PHE A 129 -7.12 -4.63 -41.81
CA PHE A 129 -5.71 -4.22 -41.70
C PHE A 129 -4.98 -5.01 -40.61
N CYS A 130 -3.68 -5.31 -40.81
CA CYS A 130 -2.84 -5.91 -39.77
C CYS A 130 -2.62 -4.88 -38.66
N TYR A 131 -3.16 -5.14 -37.46
CA TYR A 131 -2.96 -4.25 -36.32
C TYR A 131 -1.58 -4.46 -35.71
N VAL A 132 -0.87 -3.38 -35.41
CA VAL A 132 0.41 -3.39 -34.68
C VAL A 132 0.33 -2.40 -33.54
N LEU A 133 0.90 -2.78 -32.40
CA LEU A 133 0.95 -1.94 -31.21
C LEU A 133 1.69 -0.62 -31.52
N ARG A 134 1.00 0.51 -31.27
CA ARG A 134 1.54 1.86 -31.46
C ARG A 134 2.86 2.01 -30.70
N SER A 135 3.84 2.65 -31.33
CA SER A 135 5.12 2.96 -30.69
C SER A 135 4.93 3.84 -29.46
N GLY A 136 5.69 3.53 -28.40
CA GLY A 136 5.65 4.20 -27.10
C GLY A 136 4.68 3.59 -26.11
N PHE A 137 3.96 2.51 -26.44
CA PHE A 137 2.99 1.91 -25.52
C PHE A 137 3.67 1.29 -24.29
N PHE A 138 4.77 0.55 -24.46
CA PHE A 138 5.53 0.03 -23.33
C PHE A 138 6.29 1.13 -22.61
N THR A 139 6.77 2.15 -23.31
CA THR A 139 7.39 3.33 -22.69
C THR A 139 6.42 4.02 -21.73
N VAL A 140 5.20 4.33 -22.18
CA VAL A 140 4.18 4.95 -21.33
C VAL A 140 3.83 4.03 -20.15
N ALA A 141 3.64 2.73 -20.40
CA ALA A 141 3.37 1.77 -19.34
C ALA A 141 4.48 1.75 -18.27
N THR A 142 5.74 1.78 -18.70
CA THR A 142 6.93 1.78 -17.83
C THR A 142 7.03 3.06 -17.00
N ILE A 143 6.75 4.23 -17.60
CA ILE A 143 6.73 5.51 -16.88
C ILE A 143 5.63 5.50 -15.81
N VAL A 144 4.42 5.09 -16.18
CA VAL A 144 3.29 5.00 -15.23
C VAL A 144 3.58 4.00 -14.12
N ALA A 145 4.21 2.86 -14.43
CA ALA A 145 4.65 1.87 -13.44
C ALA A 145 5.69 2.47 -12.47
N THR A 146 6.65 3.23 -13.00
CA THR A 146 7.68 3.89 -12.18
C THR A 146 7.05 4.90 -11.23
N VAL A 147 6.10 5.71 -11.71
CA VAL A 147 5.35 6.66 -10.87
C VAL A 147 4.59 5.93 -9.76
N SER A 148 3.96 4.79 -10.08
CA SER A 148 3.27 3.95 -9.09
C SER A 148 4.21 3.48 -7.99
N ILE A 149 5.40 2.96 -8.35
CA ILE A 149 6.41 2.50 -7.39
C ILE A 149 6.95 3.65 -6.54
N VAL A 150 7.21 4.81 -7.13
CA VAL A 150 7.70 6.00 -6.41
C VAL A 150 6.67 6.50 -5.41
N LEU A 151 5.40 6.63 -5.81
CA LEU A 151 4.30 6.97 -4.90
C LEU A 151 4.14 5.90 -3.81
N GLY A 152 4.34 4.64 -4.20
CA GLY A 152 4.39 3.47 -3.34
C GLY A 152 5.40 3.59 -2.20
N LEU A 153 6.64 3.87 -2.57
CA LEU A 153 7.74 4.09 -1.63
C LEU A 153 7.54 5.36 -0.80
N ALA A 154 7.01 6.43 -1.38
CA ALA A 154 6.74 7.67 -0.66
C ALA A 154 5.73 7.43 0.48
N TYR A 155 4.63 6.74 0.22
CA TYR A 155 3.65 6.44 1.27
C TYR A 155 4.24 5.48 2.32
N TYR A 156 5.05 4.50 1.92
CA TYR A 156 5.75 3.60 2.84
C TYR A 156 6.64 4.36 3.82
N ILE A 157 7.44 5.30 3.32
CA ILE A 157 8.36 6.10 4.14
C ILE A 157 7.58 7.05 5.05
N LEU A 158 6.51 7.68 4.56
CA LEU A 158 5.66 8.56 5.36
C LEU A 158 5.02 7.85 6.54
N LEU A 159 4.62 6.58 6.38
CA LEU A 159 4.04 5.78 7.46
C LEU A 159 5.11 5.34 8.48
N ASN A 160 6.27 4.87 8.02
CA ASN A 160 7.33 4.41 8.93
C ASN A 160 8.03 5.56 9.68
N SER A 161 8.13 6.73 9.08
CA SER A 161 8.73 7.91 9.74
C SER A 161 7.86 8.44 10.87
N ALA A 162 6.55 8.18 10.86
CA ALA A 162 5.66 8.59 11.93
C ALA A 162 5.72 7.68 13.18
N GLU A 163 6.30 6.49 13.06
CA GLU A 163 6.46 5.54 14.17
C GLU A 163 7.74 5.81 15.02
N ASN A 164 8.69 6.60 14.52
CA ASN A 164 9.98 6.87 15.18
C ASN A 164 9.97 8.06 16.17
N GLU A 165 8.83 8.75 16.36
CA GLU A 165 8.71 9.81 17.37
C GLU A 165 8.40 9.18 18.74
N PRO A 166 9.19 9.43 19.80
CA PRO A 166 8.97 8.83 21.11
C PRO A 166 7.63 9.31 21.69
N SER A 167 6.73 8.36 21.90
CA SER A 167 5.42 8.60 22.49
C SER A 167 5.56 8.84 24.00
N VAL A 168 5.12 10.01 24.47
CA VAL A 168 5.01 10.36 25.91
C VAL A 168 3.78 9.71 26.57
N PHE A 169 2.96 8.94 25.84
CA PHE A 169 1.79 8.26 26.41
C PHE A 169 1.54 6.92 25.70
N GLY A 170 1.69 5.83 26.45
CA GLY A 170 1.71 4.46 25.93
C GLY A 170 0.35 3.87 25.58
N ASN A 171 0.33 3.04 24.53
CA ASN A 171 0.04 1.60 24.53
C ASN A 171 -0.68 1.13 23.23
N PRO A 172 -0.36 -0.08 22.71
CA PRO A 172 -1.05 -0.69 21.58
C PRO A 172 -2.43 -1.24 21.99
N CYS A 173 -3.30 -1.43 20.99
CA CYS A 173 -4.67 -1.93 21.11
C CYS A 173 -4.78 -3.23 21.92
N ILE A 174 -4.99 -3.08 23.23
CA ILE A 174 -5.68 -4.05 24.09
C ILE A 174 -7.13 -3.54 24.15
N PRO A 175 -8.17 -4.39 24.02
CA PRO A 175 -9.54 -3.95 24.27
C PRO A 175 -9.59 -3.25 25.63
N PRO A 176 -10.27 -2.10 25.77
CA PRO A 176 -10.18 -1.33 26.98
C PRO A 176 -10.60 -2.24 28.14
N GLN A 177 -9.66 -2.54 29.04
CA GLN A 177 -10.05 -2.97 30.37
C GLN A 177 -10.99 -1.89 30.87
N ALA A 178 -12.13 -2.31 31.42
CA ALA A 178 -13.12 -1.45 32.02
C ALA A 178 -12.47 -0.73 33.22
N ASN A 179 -11.72 0.33 32.92
CA ASN A 179 -11.13 1.20 33.90
C ASN A 179 -12.26 2.10 34.36
N ILE A 180 -12.92 1.67 35.42
CA ILE A 180 -13.91 2.45 36.16
C ILE A 180 -13.26 3.79 36.49
N ALA A 181 -13.83 4.88 35.97
CA ALA A 181 -13.41 6.23 36.29
C ALA A 181 -13.70 6.50 37.76
N MET A 182 -12.70 6.36 38.63
CA MET A 182 -12.79 6.86 40.00
C MET A 182 -12.65 8.38 39.93
N GLY A 183 -13.78 9.09 40.04
CA GLY A 183 -13.80 10.55 40.14
C GLY A 183 -12.95 11.00 41.31
N GLN A 184 -11.90 11.78 41.04
CA GLN A 184 -11.02 12.33 42.06
C GLN A 184 -11.78 13.40 42.86
N PRO A 185 -11.91 13.31 44.20
CA PRO A 185 -12.61 14.32 44.99
C PRO A 185 -11.86 15.66 44.98
N GLN A 186 -12.58 16.74 44.71
CA GLN A 186 -12.02 18.08 44.50
C GLN A 186 -11.86 18.90 45.80
N PHE A 187 -11.82 18.25 46.97
CA PHE A 187 -11.71 18.93 48.26
C PHE A 187 -10.39 18.59 48.97
N PRO A 188 -9.66 19.60 49.50
CA PRO A 188 -8.46 19.35 50.27
C PRO A 188 -8.78 18.59 51.58
N PRO A 189 -7.93 17.65 52.03
CA PRO A 189 -8.16 16.94 53.27
C PRO A 189 -8.12 17.91 54.47
N PRO A 190 -9.03 17.76 55.46
CA PRO A 190 -9.00 18.55 56.67
C PRO A 190 -7.72 18.26 57.49
N PRO A 191 -7.21 19.24 58.25
CA PRO A 191 -5.97 19.08 59.02
C PRO A 191 -6.14 18.00 60.09
N HIS A 192 -5.10 17.17 60.23
CA HIS A 192 -5.01 16.10 61.23
C HIS A 192 -5.34 16.61 62.64
N ARG A 193 -6.53 16.27 63.14
CA ARG A 193 -6.81 16.19 64.57
C ARG A 193 -6.82 14.72 64.94
N SER A 194 -5.90 14.36 65.81
CA SER A 194 -5.83 13.10 66.55
C SER A 194 -7.10 12.92 67.37
N ALA A 195 -8.10 12.26 66.78
CA ALA A 195 -9.20 11.65 67.50
C ALA A 195 -9.65 10.44 66.67
N ASP A 196 -9.36 9.24 67.19
CA ASP A 196 -9.85 8.00 66.59
C ASP A 196 -11.38 8.07 66.44
N PRO A 197 -11.95 7.68 65.28
CA PRO A 197 -13.39 7.63 65.14
C PRO A 197 -13.95 6.55 66.07
N VAL A 198 -14.69 6.97 67.09
CA VAL A 198 -15.47 6.06 67.93
C VAL A 198 -16.60 5.51 67.07
N PHE A 199 -16.46 4.25 66.66
CA PHE A 199 -17.54 3.49 66.02
C PHE A 199 -18.60 3.17 67.06
N VAL A 200 -19.70 3.90 67.05
CA VAL A 200 -20.90 3.56 67.83
C VAL A 200 -21.65 2.48 67.06
N HIS A 201 -21.88 1.34 67.71
CA HIS A 201 -22.62 0.22 67.13
C HIS A 201 -24.11 0.58 66.99
N GLU A 202 -24.73 0.24 65.86
CA GLU A 202 -26.11 0.56 65.47
C GLU A 202 -27.15 0.15 66.54
N ASP A 203 -26.83 -0.86 67.36
CA ASP A 203 -27.68 -1.40 68.43
C ASP A 203 -28.03 -0.39 69.53
N THR A 204 -27.30 0.72 69.61
CA THR A 204 -27.54 1.76 70.62
C THR A 204 -28.80 2.58 70.33
N TYR A 205 -29.26 2.64 69.07
CA TYR A 205 -30.41 3.48 68.69
C TYR A 205 -31.76 2.80 68.96
N MET A 206 -31.82 1.46 68.88
CA MET A 206 -33.07 0.70 68.99
C MET A 206 -33.58 0.56 70.44
N ARG A 207 -32.74 0.79 71.45
CA ARG A 207 -33.13 0.66 72.87
C ARG A 207 -34.01 1.82 73.38
N ARG A 208 -34.09 2.95 72.67
CA ARG A 208 -34.84 4.14 73.13
C ARG A 208 -36.29 4.24 72.63
N GLN A 209 -36.79 3.28 71.86
CA GLN A 209 -38.15 3.33 71.32
C GLN A 209 -39.21 2.54 72.11
N PHE A 210 -38.81 1.84 73.19
CA PHE A 210 -39.74 1.05 74.02
C PHE A 210 -39.61 1.35 75.51
N THR A 211 -40.07 2.53 75.92
CA THR A 211 -40.60 2.87 77.26
C THR A 211 -41.25 4.24 77.15
#